data_AF-A0A533XVE4-F1
#
_entry.id   AF-A0A533XVE4-F1
#
_cell.length_a   1.000
_cell.length_b   1.000
_cell.length_c   1.000
_cell.angle_alpha   90.00
_cell.angle_beta   90.00
_cell.angle_gamma   90.00
#
_symmetry.space_group_name_H-M   'P 1'
#
loop_
_entity.id
_entity.type
_entity.pdbx_description
1 polymer ?
#
loop_
_entity_poly.entity_id
_entity_poly.type
_entity_poly.pdbx_seq_one_letter_code
_entity_poly.pdbx_strand_id
1 'polypeptide(L)' 'MLRLFTPLKRSYEAAKKRAESYTKIVEELPQMKRESDQLVRQAVGEGSGAYVIVNNRSEGNAPLTVGALSEMLRSQ' A
#
# COMPACT_ATOMS: atom_id res chain seq x y z
N MET A 1 -11.30 6.88 -4.52
CA MET A 1 -10.20 6.10 -5.13
C MET A 1 -8.90 6.51 -4.44
N LEU A 2 -8.14 5.55 -3.91
CA LEU A 2 -6.88 5.77 -3.20
C LEU A 2 -5.72 5.17 -4.02
N ARG A 3 -4.59 5.88 -4.13
CA ARG A 3 -3.40 5.40 -4.83
C ARG A 3 -2.17 5.50 -3.94
N LEU A 4 -1.54 4.37 -3.68
CA LEU A 4 -0.32 4.29 -2.88
C LEU A 4 0.89 4.57 -3.78
N PHE A 5 1.69 5.56 -3.38
CA PHE A 5 2.87 6.01 -4.13
C PHE A 5 4.16 5.64 -3.40
N THR A 6 5.29 5.89 -4.06
CA THR A 6 6.62 5.77 -3.48
C THR A 6 6.78 6.74 -2.31
N PRO A 7 7.40 6.34 -1.18
CA PRO A 7 7.73 7.24 -0.08
C PRO A 7 8.48 8.50 -0.53
N LEU A 8 8.12 9.63 0.07
CA LEU A 8 8.74 10.93 -0.20
C LEU A 8 10.23 10.94 0.22
N LYS A 9 11.04 11.77 -0.44
CA LYS A 9 12.48 11.99 -0.18
C LYS A 9 13.44 10.86 -0.59
N ARG A 10 13.04 9.93 -1.48
CA ARG A 10 13.97 8.98 -2.11
C ARG A 10 14.17 9.29 -3.59
N SER A 11 15.42 9.30 -4.03
CA SER A 11 15.73 9.36 -5.46
C SER A 11 15.18 8.11 -6.15
N TYR A 12 14.64 8.30 -7.35
CA TYR A 12 14.06 7.25 -8.18
C TYR A 12 15.02 6.07 -8.38
N GLU A 13 16.29 6.38 -8.63
CA GLU A 13 17.41 5.44 -8.78
C GLU A 13 17.58 4.52 -7.55
N ALA A 14 17.55 5.10 -6.34
CA ALA A 14 17.75 4.36 -5.09
C ALA A 14 16.54 3.51 -4.68
N ALA A 15 15.35 3.85 -5.17
CA ALA A 15 14.15 3.03 -5.00
C ALA A 15 14.15 1.85 -5.99
N LYS A 16 14.53 2.08 -7.25
CA LYS A 16 14.59 1.06 -8.29
C LYS A 16 15.62 -0.03 -7.96
N LYS A 17 16.85 0.35 -7.60
CA LYS A 17 17.94 -0.58 -7.28
C LYS A 17 17.68 -1.48 -6.06
N ARG A 18 16.82 -1.06 -5.13
CA ARG A 18 16.43 -1.86 -3.96
C ARG A 18 15.23 -2.75 -4.20
N ALA A 19 14.31 -2.33 -5.06
CA ALA A 19 13.10 -3.06 -5.39
C ALA A 19 13.28 -4.00 -6.60
N GLU A 20 14.46 -4.06 -7.23
CA GLU A 20 14.69 -4.76 -8.51
C GLU A 20 14.39 -6.26 -8.48
N SER A 21 14.29 -6.88 -7.30
CA SER A 21 13.83 -8.26 -7.18
C SER A 21 12.32 -8.41 -7.02
N TYR A 22 11.58 -7.36 -6.60
CA TYR A 22 10.15 -7.31 -6.25
C TYR A 22 9.60 -8.52 -5.47
N THR A 23 10.47 -9.29 -4.82
CA THR A 23 10.15 -10.60 -4.23
C THR A 23 9.84 -10.51 -2.75
N LYS A 24 10.16 -9.39 -2.12
CA LYS A 24 9.97 -9.16 -0.69
C LYS A 24 9.58 -7.72 -0.41
N ILE A 25 8.97 -7.49 0.74
CA ILE A 25 8.80 -6.14 1.28
C ILE A 25 10.20 -5.58 1.59
N VAL A 26 10.52 -4.46 0.95
CA VAL A 26 11.80 -3.75 1.08
C VAL A 26 11.76 -2.79 2.26
N GLU A 27 10.60 -2.19 2.50
CA GLU A 27 10.34 -1.29 3.63
C GLU A 27 8.87 -1.40 3.99
N GLU A 28 8.60 -1.73 5.25
CA GLU A 28 7.25 -1.74 5.75
C GLU A 28 6.77 -0.32 6.00
N LEU A 29 5.58 0.00 5.51
CA LEU A 29 4.90 1.27 5.74
C LEU A 29 3.61 1.01 6.53
N PRO A 30 3.71 0.63 7.81
CA PRO A 30 2.55 0.22 8.60
C PRO A 30 1.56 1.37 8.82
N GLN A 31 2.04 2.62 8.87
CA GLN A 31 1.17 3.81 8.94
C GLN A 31 0.31 3.95 7.69
N MET A 32 0.92 3.82 6.50
CA MET A 32 0.19 3.88 5.23
C MET A 32 -0.90 2.81 5.15
N LYS A 33 -0.63 1.58 5.64
CA LYS A 33 -1.64 0.51 5.65
C LYS A 33 -2.81 0.84 6.56
N ARG A 34 -2.53 1.33 7.77
CA ARG A 34 -3.57 1.73 8.74
C ARG A 34 -4.42 2.88 8.22
N GLU A 35 -3.81 3.91 7.65
CA GLU A 35 -4.54 5.05 7.06
C GLU A 35 -5.38 4.61 5.86
N SER A 36 -4.87 3.68 5.05
CA SER A 36 -5.63 3.09 3.94
C SER A 36 -6.85 2.30 4.43
N ASP A 37 -6.69 1.48 5.48
CA ASP A 37 -7.80 0.74 6.10
C ASP A 37 -8.87 1.70 6.64
N GLN A 38 -8.47 2.74 7.38
CA GLN A 38 -9.38 3.76 7.90
C GLN A 38 -10.19 4.46 6.79
N LEU A 39 -9.53 4.89 5.71
CA LEU A 39 -10.18 5.58 4.59
C LEU A 39 -11.14 4.65 3.83
N VAL A 40 -10.76 3.39 3.64
CA VAL A 40 -11.64 2.39 3.00
C VAL A 40 -12.89 2.16 3.85
N ARG A 41 -12.73 1.98 5.17
CA ARG A 41 -13.86 1.80 6.09
C ARG A 41 -14.78 3.00 6.14
N GLN A 42 -14.21 4.21 6.15
CA GLN A 42 -15.00 5.44 6.09
C GLN A 42 -15.83 5.50 4.80
N ALA A 43 -15.21 5.31 3.64
CA ALA A 43 -15.91 5.37 2.36
C ALA A 43 -17.04 4.32 2.27
N VAL A 44 -16.80 3.10 2.73
CA VAL A 44 -17.81 2.03 2.77
C VAL A 44 -18.94 2.37 3.75
N GLY A 45 -18.61 2.93 4.92
CA GLY A 45 -19.59 3.40 5.91
C GLY A 45 -20.49 4.52 5.39
N GLU A 46 -19.96 5.35 4.49
CA GLU A 46 -20.69 6.40 3.77
C GLU A 46 -21.47 5.86 2.54
N GLY A 47 -21.51 4.53 2.33
CA GLY A 47 -22.22 3.89 1.22
C GLY A 47 -21.51 4.01 -0.13
N SER A 48 -20.24 4.43 -0.14
CA SER A 48 -19.44 4.59 -1.35
C SER A 48 -18.51 3.40 -1.59
N GLY A 49 -18.33 3.02 -2.86
CA GLY A 49 -17.33 2.03 -3.24
C GLY A 49 -15.90 2.54 -3.06
N ALA A 50 -15.02 1.74 -2.45
CA ALA A 50 -13.62 2.07 -2.26
C ALA A 50 -12.72 1.23 -3.18
N TYR A 51 -11.79 1.89 -3.88
CA TYR A 51 -10.78 1.26 -4.73
C TYR A 51 -9.40 1.71 -4.29
N VAL A 52 -8.50 0.75 -4.03
CA VAL A 52 -7.11 0.99 -3.63
C VAL A 52 -6.18 0.45 -4.71
N ILE A 53 -5.34 1.33 -5.27
CA ILE A 53 -4.30 0.96 -6.24
C ILE A 53 -2.94 1.01 -5.56
N VAL A 54 -2.24 -0.12 -5.56
CA VAL A 54 -0.93 -0.25 -4.93
C VAL A 54 0.18 -0.22 -5.98
N ASN A 55 1.14 0.67 -5.81
CA ASN A 55 2.34 0.71 -6.65
C ASN A 55 3.41 -0.23 -6.06
N ASN A 56 4.06 -1.03 -6.90
CA ASN A 56 5.19 -1.89 -6.47
C ASN A 56 6.28 -1.11 -5.72
N ARG A 57 6.42 0.19 -5.97
CA ARG A 57 7.41 1.07 -5.34
C ARG A 57 7.01 1.61 -3.96
N SER A 58 5.80 1.32 -3.47
CA SER A 58 5.39 1.75 -2.13
C SER A 58 6.17 0.98 -1.06
N GLU A 59 6.07 -0.35 -1.06
CA GLU A 59 6.81 -1.22 -0.11
C GLU A 59 7.82 -2.14 -0.80
N GLY A 60 7.96 -2.06 -2.13
CA GLY A 60 8.84 -2.94 -2.91
C GLY A 60 8.15 -4.22 -3.42
N ASN A 61 6.91 -4.50 -3.03
CA ASN A 61 6.11 -5.63 -3.54
C ASN A 61 4.61 -5.35 -3.40
N ALA A 62 3.93 -4.93 -4.48
CA ALA A 62 2.50 -4.62 -4.38
C ALA A 62 1.63 -5.85 -4.06
N PRO A 63 1.85 -7.06 -4.62
CA PRO A 63 1.07 -8.23 -4.25
C PRO A 63 1.03 -8.51 -2.74
N LEU A 64 2.19 -8.44 -2.07
CA LEU A 64 2.25 -8.64 -0.61
C LEU A 64 1.57 -7.51 0.15
N THR A 65 1.71 -6.26 -0.29
CA THR A 65 1.01 -5.12 0.30
C THR A 65 -0.52 -5.24 0.15
N VAL A 66 -1.00 -5.65 -1.02
CA VAL A 66 -2.43 -5.91 -1.28
C VAL A 66 -2.93 -7.05 -0.39
N GLY A 67 -2.16 -8.14 -0.26
CA GLY A 67 -2.48 -9.24 0.64
C GLY A 67 -2.64 -8.76 2.09
N ALA A 68 -1.66 -8.02 2.60
CA ALA A 68 -1.71 -7.48 3.96
C ALA A 68 -2.91 -6.54 4.19
N LEU A 69 -3.20 -5.63 3.24
CA LEU A 69 -4.39 -4.77 3.29
C LEU A 69 -5.69 -5.58 3.25
N SER A 70 -5.75 -6.62 2.43
CA SER A 70 -6.92 -7.48 2.35
C SER A 70 -7.15 -8.24 3.65
N GLU A 71 -6.10 -8.73 4.30
CA GLU A 71 -6.22 -9.39 5.60
C GLU A 71 -6.70 -8.40 6.66
N MET A 72 -6.11 -7.20 6.73
CA MET A 72 -6.54 -6.15 7.67
C MET A 72 -8.02 -5.77 7.50
N LEU A 73 -8.50 -5.69 6.26
CA LEU A 73 -9.90 -5.37 5.96
C LEU A 73 -10.86 -6.52 6.32
N ARG A 74 -10.39 -7.78 6.29
CA ARG A 74 -11.18 -8.97 6.63
C ARG A 74 -11.17 -9.26 8.14
N SER A 75 -10.06 -9.01 8.82
CA SER A 75 -9.94 -9.16 10.27
C SER A 75 -10.79 -8.10 10.94
N GLN A 76 -11.90 -8.53 11.53
CA GLN A 76 -12.75 -7.78 12.45
C GLN A 76 -12.34 -8.15 13.87
#